data_AF-A0AAW6Y9N8-F1
#
_entry.id   AF-A0AAW6Y9N8-F1
#
_cell.length_a   1.000
_cell.length_b   1.000
_cell.length_c   1.000
_cell.angle_alpha   90.00
_cell.angle_beta   90.00
_cell.angle_gamma   90.00
#
_symmetry.space_group_name_H-M   'P 1'
#
loop_
_entity.id
_entity.type
_entity.pdbx_description
1 polymer ?
#
loop_
_entity_poly.entity_id
_entity_poly.type
_entity_poly.pdbx_seq_one_letter_code
_entity_poly.pdbx_strand_id
1 'polypeptide(L)'
;LDEHVGEDAYARIGSEDGNTPRYRAHLAALRGTRRIVAGTRAAVWSPVRDLRLVVLWDDGDDAWAEPRAPYFHAREVVLERARAT
;
A
#
# COMPACT_ATOMS: atom_id res chain seq x y z
N LEU A 1 6.71 9.64 8.36
CA LEU A 1 5.74 10.22 7.41
C LEU A 1 4.95 11.33 8.07
N ASP A 2 4.45 11.12 9.29
CA ASP A 2 3.66 12.12 10.03
C ASP A 2 4.37 13.47 10.13
N GLU A 3 5.68 13.49 10.41
CA GLU A 3 6.48 14.73 10.45
C GLU A 3 6.64 15.45 9.09
N HIS A 4 6.47 14.73 7.98
CA HIS A 4 6.71 15.27 6.64
C HIS A 4 5.42 15.62 5.89
N VAL A 5 4.34 14.88 6.11
CA VAL A 5 3.07 15.07 5.40
C VAL A 5 1.87 15.28 6.33
N GLY A 6 2.01 15.04 7.63
CA GLY A 6 0.91 15.05 8.60
C GLY A 6 0.27 13.67 8.79
N GLU A 7 -0.21 13.39 10.00
CA GLU A 7 -0.77 12.09 10.42
C GLU A 7 -2.00 11.67 9.59
N ASP A 8 -2.78 12.63 9.09
CA ASP A 8 -3.99 12.37 8.31
C ASP A 8 -3.82 12.41 6.79
N ALA A 9 -2.63 12.74 6.28
CA ALA A 9 -2.41 12.98 4.86
C ALA A 9 -2.24 11.71 4.01
N TYR A 10 -2.03 10.55 4.65
CA TYR A 10 -1.83 9.27 3.99
C TYR A 10 -2.63 8.16 4.66
N ALA A 11 -2.92 7.10 3.89
CA ALA A 11 -3.57 5.91 4.40
C ALA A 11 -2.50 4.88 4.80
N ARG A 12 -2.49 4.48 6.07
CA ARG A 12 -1.60 3.44 6.57
C ARG A 12 -2.25 2.06 6.44
N ILE A 13 -1.56 1.13 5.78
CA ILE A 13 -1.95 -0.28 5.68
C ILE A 13 -0.81 -1.14 6.24
N GLY A 14 -0.70 -1.18 7.57
CA GLY A 14 0.32 -1.94 8.28
C GLY A 14 -0.18 -3.31 8.75
N SER A 15 0.76 -4.22 9.00
CA SER A 15 0.47 -5.50 9.68
C SER A 15 0.13 -5.30 11.15
N GLU A 16 0.68 -4.26 11.78
CA GLU A 16 0.38 -3.87 13.16
C GLU A 16 -1.04 -3.32 13.35
N ASP A 17 -1.73 -2.97 12.26
CA ASP A 17 -3.09 -2.45 12.32
C ASP A 17 -4.15 -3.53 12.55
N GLY A 18 -5.09 -3.23 13.46
CA GLY A 18 -6.32 -3.99 13.57
C GLY A 18 -7.22 -3.86 12.33
N ASN A 19 -8.24 -4.72 12.25
CA ASN A 19 -9.16 -4.76 11.10
C ASN A 19 -9.87 -3.42 10.86
N THR A 20 -10.35 -2.75 11.92
CA THR A 20 -11.12 -1.49 11.78
C THR A 20 -10.26 -0.33 11.26
N PRO A 21 -9.08 -0.01 11.84
CA PRO A 21 -8.19 1.00 11.27
C PRO A 21 -7.81 0.71 9.81
N ARG A 22 -7.45 -0.54 9.50
CA ARG A 22 -7.06 -0.94 8.14
C ARG A 22 -8.19 -0.76 7.13
N TYR A 23 -9.43 -1.12 7.52
CA TYR A 23 -10.60 -0.92 6.67
C TYR A 23 -10.90 0.57 6.42
N ARG A 24 -10.78 1.42 7.46
CA ARG A 24 -10.93 2.88 7.30
C ARG A 24 -9.87 3.47 6.38
N ALA A 25 -8.62 3.03 6.50
CA ALA A 25 -7.53 3.46 5.62
C ALA A 25 -7.79 3.06 4.16
N HIS A 26 -8.24 1.82 3.92
CA HIS A 26 -8.65 1.35 2.60
C HIS A 26 -9.78 2.22 2.01
N LEU A 27 -10.83 2.50 2.80
CA LEU A 27 -11.93 3.36 2.36
C LEU A 27 -11.48 4.80 2.05
N ALA A 28 -10.51 5.33 2.80
CA ALA A 28 -9.98 6.68 2.55
C ALA A 28 -9.18 6.74 1.23
N ALA A 29 -8.38 5.71 0.94
CA ALA A 29 -7.70 5.58 -0.34
C ALA A 29 -8.70 5.45 -1.49
N LEU A 30 -9.69 4.55 -1.37
CA LEU A 30 -10.73 4.31 -2.37
C LEU A 30 -11.55 5.57 -2.69
N ARG A 31 -11.90 6.34 -1.67
CA ARG A 31 -12.62 7.61 -1.80
C ARG A 31 -11.73 8.75 -2.32
N GLY A 32 -10.42 8.56 -2.37
CA GLY A 32 -9.45 9.58 -2.76
C GLY A 32 -9.26 10.68 -1.72
N THR A 33 -9.76 10.51 -0.49
CA THR A 33 -9.53 11.48 0.60
C THR A 33 -8.09 11.42 1.10
N ARG A 34 -7.42 10.27 0.90
CA ARG A 34 -5.98 10.09 1.07
C ARG A 34 -5.38 9.63 -0.25
N ARG A 35 -4.50 10.43 -0.84
CA ARG A 35 -3.86 10.15 -2.14
C ARG A 35 -2.52 9.42 -2.02
N ILE A 36 -1.98 9.35 -0.81
CA ILE A 36 -0.76 8.61 -0.48
C ILE A 36 -1.17 7.39 0.33
N VAL A 37 -0.60 6.23 0.00
CA VAL A 37 -0.73 4.99 0.78
C VAL A 37 0.67 4.54 1.17
N ALA A 38 0.86 4.20 2.43
CA ALA A 38 2.09 3.61 2.94
C ALA A 38 1.75 2.39 3.79
N GLY A 39 2.56 1.34 3.70
CA GLY A 39 2.27 0.10 4.40
C GLY A 39 3.19 -1.02 4.01
N THR A 40 2.85 -2.23 4.47
CA THR A 40 3.60 -3.44 4.18
C THR A 40 3.08 -4.10 2.90
N ARG A 41 3.43 -5.37 2.68
CA ARG A 41 3.14 -6.14 1.47
C ARG A 41 1.69 -6.05 0.95
N ALA A 42 0.69 -5.98 1.83
CA ALA A 42 -0.71 -5.88 1.40
C ALA A 42 -1.09 -4.51 0.79
N ALA A 43 -0.29 -3.47 1.04
CA ALA A 43 -0.55 -2.11 0.55
C ALA A 43 -0.49 -2.01 -0.98
N VAL A 44 0.18 -2.95 -1.66
CA VAL A 44 0.26 -3.03 -3.13
C VAL A 44 -1.11 -3.20 -3.80
N TRP A 45 -2.14 -3.58 -3.05
CA TRP A 45 -3.52 -3.71 -3.52
C TRP A 45 -4.37 -2.45 -3.32
N SER A 46 -3.78 -1.38 -2.77
CA SER A 46 -4.56 -0.21 -2.37
C SER A 46 -5.06 0.59 -3.59
N PRO A 47 -6.34 1.01 -3.59
CA PRO A 47 -6.95 1.74 -4.70
C PRO A 47 -6.58 3.23 -4.65
N VAL A 48 -5.38 3.57 -5.13
CA VAL A 48 -4.92 4.95 -5.29
C VAL A 48 -5.43 5.50 -6.62
N ARG A 49 -6.20 6.59 -6.58
CA ARG A 49 -6.67 7.29 -7.79
C ARG A 49 -5.50 7.99 -8.47
N ASP A 50 -5.46 7.94 -9.80
CA ASP A 50 -4.42 8.56 -10.63
C ASP A 50 -3.00 8.19 -10.17
N LEU A 51 -2.76 6.89 -9.92
CA LEU A 51 -1.47 6.39 -9.43
C LEU A 51 -0.36 6.72 -10.44
N ARG A 52 0.56 7.63 -10.12
CA ARG A 52 1.69 7.99 -11.01
C ARG A 52 3.05 7.50 -10.50
N LEU A 53 3.11 7.02 -9.28
CA LEU A 53 4.35 6.59 -8.63
C LEU A 53 4.07 5.43 -7.69
N VAL A 54 4.88 4.39 -7.78
CA VAL A 54 4.98 3.35 -6.76
C VAL A 54 6.43 3.24 -6.34
N VAL A 55 6.66 3.08 -5.04
CA VAL A 55 7.98 2.87 -4.45
C VAL A 55 7.92 1.61 -3.62
N LEU A 56 8.83 0.67 -3.89
CA LEU A 56 9.10 -0.49 -3.04
C LEU A 56 10.45 -0.26 -2.38
N TRP A 57 10.48 -0.28 -1.06
CA TRP A 57 11.74 -0.18 -0.32
C TRP A 57 12.37 -1.56 -0.21
N ASP A 58 13.68 -1.64 -0.42
CA ASP A 58 14.46 -2.88 -0.34
C ASP A 58 13.80 -4.04 -1.13
N ASP A 59 13.79 -3.95 -2.46
CA ASP A 59 13.05 -4.89 -3.31
C ASP A 59 13.62 -6.32 -3.32
N GLY A 60 14.79 -6.53 -2.68
CA GLY A 60 15.40 -7.82 -2.44
C GLY A 60 14.99 -8.51 -1.14
N ASP A 61 14.18 -7.87 -0.28
CA ASP A 61 13.70 -8.46 0.96
C ASP A 61 12.65 -9.56 0.70
N ASP A 62 12.92 -10.78 1.19
CA ASP A 62 12.01 -11.93 1.11
C ASP A 62 10.67 -11.69 1.81
N ALA A 63 10.58 -10.70 2.71
CA ALA A 63 9.34 -10.28 3.33
C ALA A 63 8.29 -9.81 2.30
N TRP A 64 8.71 -9.51 1.06
CA TRP A 64 7.82 -9.18 -0.06
C TRP A 64 7.13 -10.39 -0.71
N ALA A 65 7.46 -11.63 -0.33
CA ALA A 65 6.70 -12.82 -0.71
C ALA A 65 5.57 -13.09 0.30
N GLU A 66 4.32 -13.27 -0.17
CA GLU A 66 3.21 -13.69 0.70
C GLU A 66 3.26 -15.20 0.96
N PRO A 67 3.39 -15.65 2.22
CA PRO A 67 3.41 -17.07 2.55
C PRO A 67 2.04 -17.75 2.47
N ARG A 68 0.94 -17.01 2.37
CA ARG A 68 -0.42 -17.55 2.27
C ARG A 68 -0.96 -17.44 0.85
N ALA A 69 -1.83 -18.36 0.46
CA ALA A 69 -2.52 -18.24 -0.82
C ALA A 69 -3.18 -16.85 -0.97
N PRO A 70 -3.08 -16.19 -2.15
CA PRO A 70 -2.60 -16.71 -3.44
C PRO A 70 -1.10 -16.51 -3.73
N TYR A 71 -0.24 -16.39 -2.70
CA TYR A 71 1.24 -16.38 -2.81
C TYR A 71 1.82 -15.29 -3.72
N PHE A 72 1.22 -14.10 -3.71
CA PHE A 72 1.72 -12.99 -4.51
C PHE A 72 3.06 -12.48 -3.98
N HIS A 73 3.90 -11.99 -4.90
CA HIS A 73 5.07 -11.20 -4.56
C HIS A 73 4.77 -9.71 -4.75
N ALA A 74 5.02 -8.88 -3.75
CA ALA A 74 4.69 -7.45 -3.78
C ALA A 74 5.32 -6.72 -4.98
N ARG A 75 6.59 -7.03 -5.27
CA ARG A 75 7.32 -6.49 -6.43
C ARG A 75 6.59 -6.72 -7.75
N GLU A 76 6.11 -7.93 -8.00
CA GLU A 76 5.39 -8.27 -9.23
C GLU A 76 4.08 -7.48 -9.35
N VAL A 77 3.33 -7.37 -8.25
CA VAL A 77 2.08 -6.58 -8.23
C VAL A 77 2.36 -5.10 -8.52
N VAL A 78 3.42 -4.55 -7.91
CA VAL A 78 3.81 -3.15 -8.13
C VAL A 78 4.26 -2.91 -9.57
N LEU A 79 5.07 -3.80 -10.15
CA LEU A 79 5.51 -3.71 -11.53
C LEU A 79 4.34 -3.75 -12.51
N GLU A 80 3.39 -4.67 -12.31
CA GLU A 80 2.20 -4.76 -13.16
C GLU A 80 1.30 -3.53 -13.03
N ARG A 81 1.14 -2.99 -11.81
CA ARG A 81 0.39 -1.73 -11.61
C ARG A 81 1.07 -0.53 -12.28
N ALA A 82 2.40 -0.46 -12.22
CA ALA A 82 3.16 0.60 -12.86
C ALA A 82 3.06 0.55 -14.39
N ARG A 83 2.97 -0.65 -14.97
CA ARG A 83 2.75 -0.86 -16.42
C ARG A 83 1.34 -0.49 -16.88
N ALA A 84 0.34 -0.74 -16.05
CA ALA A 84 -1.08 -0.54 -16.37
C ALA A 84 -1.55 0.93 -16.27
N THR A 85 -0.67 1.85 -15.90
CA THR A 85 -0.98 3.29 -15.74
C THR A 85 -0.37 4.11 -16.88
#